data_AF-A0A814K7L7-F1
#
_entry.id   AF-A0A814K7L7-F1
#
_cell.length_a   1.000
_cell.length_b   1.000
_cell.length_c   1.000
_cell.angle_alpha   90.00
_cell.angle_beta   90.00
_cell.angle_gamma   90.00
#
_symmetry.space_group_name_H-M   'P 1'
#
loop_
_entity.id
_entity.type
_entity.pdbx_description
1 polymer ?
#
loop_
_entity_poly.entity_id
_entity_poly.type
_entity_poly.pdbx_seq_one_letter_code
_entity_poly.pdbx_strand_id
1 'polypeptide(L)'
;MPSYRNDPSNFNPMTLEKVNKAKMTIENFYANLINQYEEREERYRRLEETMQVEGLSDQEKHEKRHLLAAKETEYLRLKRVKMCADDFEPLKVIGRGAFGEVRLVQKRDTGHIYAMKILRKADMLQREQVAHVRAERDVLVEADHTWVVKMYYSFQDSRNLYLIMEFLPGGDLMTLLIEKEIFSEDMTQFYVAETALAIESIHRLGFIHRDIKPDNLLLDAKGHIKLSDFGLCTGLKKAHCTEFYRDIPNMRPQDFTNPLDSKRRAETWKKNRRALAYSTVGTPDYIAPEVFKQCGYNNGADWWSLGVIMYEMMIGYPPFCAENPQETFRKVMNYRETLVFPPESPISNIAKDLILKFCTDSERRLDSLDDIRKHHFFVGVDWGHVRDRPAACQPEVKSIDDTSNFDDFPDVDLKLPSPSKDSELQVHDWLFINYTYKRFDGLTTKPKLKTTL
;
A
#
# COMPACT_ATOMS: atom_id res chain seq x y z
N MET A 1 -32.77 49.17 12.66
CA MET A 1 -32.59 47.74 12.38
C MET A 1 -31.32 47.29 13.09
N PRO A 2 -31.40 46.54 14.20
CA PRO A 2 -30.19 46.05 14.86
C PRO A 2 -29.55 45.01 13.95
N SER A 3 -28.26 45.18 13.62
CA SER A 3 -27.48 44.16 12.95
C SER A 3 -27.35 42.97 13.90
N TYR A 4 -28.15 41.92 13.70
CA TYR A 4 -27.86 40.61 14.26
C TYR A 4 -26.51 40.18 13.67
N ARG A 5 -25.42 40.45 14.38
CA ARG A 5 -24.16 39.76 14.11
C ARG A 5 -24.45 38.30 14.42
N ASN A 6 -24.40 37.46 13.39
CA ASN A 6 -24.41 36.00 13.50
C ASN A 6 -23.18 35.59 14.32
N ASP A 7 -23.30 35.61 15.63
CA ASP A 7 -22.29 35.08 16.52
C ASP A 7 -22.45 33.55 16.54
N PRO A 8 -21.45 32.77 16.09
CA PRO A 8 -21.51 31.30 16.06
C PRO A 8 -21.78 30.69 17.45
N SER A 9 -21.46 31.43 18.52
CA SER A 9 -21.64 31.01 19.91
C SER A 9 -23.12 30.90 20.34
N ASN A 10 -24.06 31.49 19.58
CA ASN A 10 -25.50 31.43 19.87
C ASN A 10 -26.20 30.18 19.31
N PHE A 11 -25.50 29.34 18.55
CA PHE A 11 -26.09 28.15 17.93
C PHE A 11 -25.69 26.89 18.67
N ASN A 12 -26.63 25.95 18.83
CA ASN A 12 -26.34 24.63 19.35
C ASN A 12 -25.20 23.99 18.53
N PRO A 13 -24.13 23.46 19.18
CA PRO A 13 -23.02 22.79 18.50
C PRO A 13 -23.46 21.76 17.46
N MET A 14 -24.53 21.01 17.72
CA MET A 14 -25.08 20.01 16.80
C MET A 14 -25.67 20.64 15.53
N THR A 15 -26.24 21.84 15.64
CA THR A 15 -26.75 22.61 14.50
C THR A 15 -25.61 23.19 13.68
N LEU A 16 -24.58 23.73 14.35
CA LEU A 16 -23.39 24.27 13.69
C LEU A 16 -22.66 23.19 12.88
N GLU A 17 -22.57 21.97 13.42
CA GLU A 17 -22.00 20.82 12.72
C GLU A 17 -22.84 20.39 11.51
N LYS A 18 -24.17 20.36 11.63
CA LYS A 18 -25.06 20.09 10.49
C LYS A 18 -24.89 21.12 9.37
N VAL A 19 -24.71 22.39 9.71
CA VAL A 19 -24.43 23.46 8.74
C VAL A 19 -23.08 23.25 8.06
N ASN A 20 -22.03 22.91 8.82
CA ASN A 20 -20.72 22.59 8.26
C ASN A 20 -20.78 21.38 7.33
N LYS A 21 -21.48 20.31 7.72
CA LYS A 21 -21.71 19.12 6.88
C LYS A 21 -22.45 19.48 5.60
N ALA A 22 -23.53 20.28 5.69
CA ALA A 22 -24.29 20.71 4.53
C ALA A 22 -23.42 21.55 3.57
N LYS A 23 -22.68 22.53 4.10
CA LYS A 23 -21.75 23.36 3.33
C LYS A 23 -20.71 22.51 2.59
N MET A 24 -19.98 21.65 3.31
CA MET A 24 -18.98 20.77 2.70
C MET A 24 -19.60 19.82 1.67
N THR A 25 -20.82 19.31 1.91
CA THR A 25 -21.51 18.41 0.97
C THR A 25 -21.85 19.14 -0.33
N ILE A 26 -22.36 20.38 -0.23
CA ILE A 26 -22.71 21.20 -1.40
C ILE A 26 -21.47 21.61 -2.18
N GLU A 27 -20.42 22.08 -1.49
CA GLU A 27 -19.15 22.45 -2.12
C GLU A 27 -18.53 21.27 -2.86
N ASN A 28 -18.47 20.10 -2.21
CA ASN A 28 -17.97 18.88 -2.85
C ASN A 28 -18.85 18.42 -4.01
N PHE A 29 -20.18 18.55 -3.91
CA PHE A 29 -21.09 18.18 -4.98
C PHE A 29 -20.82 18.99 -6.25
N TYR A 30 -20.73 20.32 -6.14
CA TYR A 30 -20.47 21.18 -7.29
C TYR A 30 -19.05 21.06 -7.81
N ALA A 31 -18.04 20.94 -6.94
CA ALA A 31 -16.66 20.69 -7.36
C ALA A 31 -16.55 19.37 -8.15
N ASN A 32 -17.14 18.29 -7.62
CA ASN A 32 -17.17 17.00 -8.32
C ASN A 32 -17.97 17.06 -9.63
N LEU A 33 -19.04 17.86 -9.69
CA LEU A 33 -19.84 18.02 -10.90
C LEU A 33 -19.06 18.74 -12.00
N ILE A 34 -18.33 19.81 -11.63
CA ILE A 34 -17.46 20.55 -12.55
C ILE A 34 -16.33 19.65 -13.05
N ASN A 35 -15.60 18.98 -12.15
CA ASN A 35 -14.52 18.06 -12.55
C ASN A 35 -15.03 16.97 -13.50
N GLN A 36 -16.23 16.41 -13.24
CA GLN A 36 -16.82 15.40 -14.13
C GLN A 36 -17.13 15.93 -15.53
N TYR A 37 -17.61 17.17 -15.60
CA TYR A 37 -17.86 17.83 -16.88
C TYR A 37 -16.55 18.05 -17.64
N GLU A 38 -15.52 18.57 -16.95
CA GLU A 38 -14.19 18.80 -17.54
C GLU A 38 -13.54 17.51 -18.04
N GLU A 39 -13.54 16.45 -17.23
CA GLU A 39 -13.02 15.13 -17.64
C GLU A 39 -13.75 14.56 -18.85
N ARG A 40 -15.08 14.74 -18.91
CA ARG A 40 -15.91 14.26 -20.03
C ARG A 40 -15.58 15.03 -21.31
N GLU A 41 -15.47 16.34 -21.22
CA GLU A 41 -15.06 17.20 -22.33
C GLU A 41 -13.65 16.86 -22.81
N GLU A 42 -12.72 16.59 -21.90
CA GLU A 42 -11.35 16.22 -22.26
C GLU A 42 -11.28 14.86 -22.95
N ARG A 43 -12.05 13.86 -22.50
CA ARG A 43 -12.17 12.56 -23.17
C ARG A 43 -12.78 12.69 -24.57
N TYR A 44 -13.79 13.54 -24.71
CA TYR A 44 -14.38 13.84 -26.02
C TYR A 44 -13.35 14.49 -26.95
N ARG A 45 -12.62 15.51 -26.47
CA ARG A 45 -11.57 16.20 -27.22
C ARG A 45 -10.47 15.24 -27.67
N ARG A 46 -9.98 14.37 -26.77
CA ARG A 46 -8.98 13.35 -27.09
C ARG A 46 -9.45 12.37 -28.17
N LEU A 47 -10.73 11.98 -28.13
CA LEU A 47 -11.29 11.14 -29.18
C LEU A 47 -11.25 11.86 -30.53
N GLU A 48 -11.68 13.13 -30.59
CA GLU A 48 -11.64 13.94 -31.82
C GLU A 48 -10.22 14.08 -32.37
N GLU A 49 -9.23 14.38 -31.51
CA GLU A 49 -7.82 14.45 -31.91
C GLU A 49 -7.31 13.13 -32.47
N THR A 50 -7.61 12.01 -31.80
CA THR A 50 -7.21 10.67 -32.26
C THR A 50 -7.84 10.33 -33.61
N MET A 51 -9.13 10.60 -33.78
CA MET A 51 -9.85 10.35 -35.04
C MET A 51 -9.33 11.24 -36.18
N GLN A 52 -8.88 12.45 -35.87
CA GLN A 52 -8.28 13.35 -36.85
C GLN A 52 -6.89 12.87 -37.28
N VAL A 53 -6.06 12.43 -36.33
CA VAL A 53 -4.71 11.88 -36.60
C VAL A 53 -4.78 10.58 -37.41
N GLU A 54 -5.74 9.70 -37.09
CA GLU A 54 -5.95 8.44 -37.81
C GLU A 54 -6.58 8.64 -39.21
N GLY A 55 -7.03 9.85 -39.55
CA GLY A 55 -7.61 10.16 -40.86
C GLY A 55 -8.90 9.38 -41.17
N LEU A 56 -9.68 9.04 -40.14
CA LEU A 56 -10.87 8.20 -40.27
C LEU A 56 -11.95 8.83 -41.17
N SER A 57 -12.74 7.98 -41.82
CA SER A 57 -13.93 8.40 -42.58
C SER A 57 -15.02 8.97 -41.66
N ASP A 58 -15.95 9.73 -42.23
CA ASP A 58 -17.05 10.32 -41.46
C ASP A 58 -17.95 9.26 -40.79
N GLN A 59 -18.10 8.10 -41.43
CA GLN A 59 -18.85 6.97 -40.88
C GLN A 59 -18.14 6.39 -39.63
N GLU A 60 -16.83 6.13 -39.72
CA GLU A 60 -16.04 5.61 -38.59
C GLU A 60 -15.98 6.63 -37.43
N LYS A 61 -15.89 7.93 -37.73
CA LYS A 61 -15.98 8.99 -36.73
C LYS A 61 -17.32 8.97 -36.01
N HIS A 62 -18.42 8.81 -36.75
CA HIS A 62 -19.75 8.73 -36.16
C HIS A 62 -19.89 7.53 -35.23
N GLU A 63 -19.42 6.35 -35.65
CA GLU A 63 -19.44 5.13 -34.85
C GLU A 63 -18.61 5.25 -33.56
N LYS A 64 -17.39 5.81 -33.65
CA LYS A 64 -16.54 6.04 -32.47
C LYS A 64 -17.18 7.01 -31.47
N ARG A 65 -17.81 8.11 -31.93
CA ARG A 65 -18.55 9.04 -31.07
C ARG A 65 -19.74 8.37 -30.39
N HIS A 66 -20.50 7.56 -31.12
CA HIS A 66 -21.64 6.83 -30.57
C HIS A 66 -21.19 5.83 -29.50
N LEU A 67 -20.09 5.10 -29.74
CA LEU A 67 -19.50 4.20 -28.76
C LEU A 67 -19.04 4.92 -27.49
N LEU A 68 -18.40 6.09 -27.62
CA LEU A 68 -18.01 6.91 -26.47
C LEU A 68 -19.26 7.38 -25.68
N ALA A 69 -20.29 7.86 -26.37
CA ALA A 69 -21.53 8.29 -25.73
C ALA A 69 -22.24 7.14 -24.97
N ALA A 70 -22.26 5.93 -25.54
CA ALA A 70 -22.76 4.74 -24.87
C ALA A 70 -21.93 4.41 -23.61
N LYS A 71 -20.60 4.47 -23.69
CA LYS A 71 -19.70 4.25 -22.55
C LYS A 71 -19.90 5.31 -21.44
N GLU A 72 -20.05 6.59 -21.78
CA GLU A 72 -20.33 7.67 -20.83
C GLU A 72 -21.70 7.48 -20.14
N THR A 73 -22.72 7.04 -20.89
CA THR A 73 -24.05 6.76 -20.35
C THR A 73 -24.00 5.62 -19.33
N GLU A 74 -23.28 4.55 -19.65
CA GLU A 74 -23.11 3.42 -18.74
C GLU A 74 -22.29 3.80 -17.51
N TYR A 75 -21.23 4.60 -17.67
CA TYR A 75 -20.45 5.13 -16.56
C TYR A 75 -21.32 5.95 -15.58
N LEU A 76 -22.17 6.85 -16.08
CA LEU A 76 -23.10 7.61 -15.25
C LEU A 76 -24.14 6.70 -14.56
N ARG A 77 -24.60 5.64 -15.24
CA ARG A 77 -25.51 4.64 -14.64
C ARG A 77 -24.83 3.92 -13.47
N LEU A 78 -23.62 3.42 -13.68
CA LEU A 78 -22.84 2.71 -12.65
C LEU A 78 -22.50 3.61 -11.46
N LYS A 79 -22.25 4.90 -11.70
CA LYS A 79 -21.98 5.87 -10.63
C LYS A 79 -23.19 6.15 -9.75
N ARG A 80 -24.41 6.05 -10.28
CA ARG A 80 -25.67 6.19 -9.52
C ARG A 80 -25.98 4.98 -8.64
N VAL A 81 -25.55 3.79 -9.03
CA VAL A 81 -25.72 2.59 -8.20
C VAL A 81 -24.90 2.76 -6.92
N LYS A 82 -25.51 2.73 -5.75
CA LYS A 82 -24.76 2.70 -4.50
C LYS A 82 -24.25 1.28 -4.27
N MET A 83 -22.94 1.13 -4.08
CA MET A 83 -22.37 -0.14 -3.63
C MET A 83 -22.58 -0.27 -2.13
N CYS A 84 -22.82 -1.50 -1.68
CA CYS A 84 -22.90 -1.85 -0.28
C CYS A 84 -22.19 -3.18 0.00
N ALA A 85 -22.00 -3.49 1.29
CA ALA A 85 -21.37 -4.72 1.71
C ALA A 85 -22.17 -5.97 1.25
N ASP A 86 -23.50 -5.86 1.16
CA ASP A 86 -24.40 -6.97 0.78
C ASP A 86 -24.23 -7.41 -0.69
N ASP A 87 -23.64 -6.56 -1.54
CA ASP A 87 -23.29 -6.89 -2.93
C ASP A 87 -22.17 -7.96 -3.02
N PHE A 88 -21.55 -8.28 -1.89
CA PHE A 88 -20.41 -9.20 -1.80
C PHE A 88 -20.72 -10.35 -0.84
N GLU A 89 -20.30 -11.54 -1.23
CA GLU A 89 -20.33 -12.74 -0.42
C GLU A 89 -18.94 -13.01 0.16
N PRO A 90 -18.77 -12.97 1.49
CA PRO A 90 -17.50 -13.27 2.13
C PRO A 90 -17.20 -14.78 2.08
N LEU A 91 -16.04 -15.14 1.54
CA LEU A 91 -15.61 -16.54 1.40
C LEU A 91 -14.66 -16.94 2.53
N LYS A 92 -13.62 -16.13 2.77
CA LYS A 92 -12.59 -16.44 3.78
C LYS A 92 -11.95 -15.15 4.30
N VAL A 93 -11.49 -15.15 5.55
CA VAL A 93 -10.56 -14.12 6.06
C VAL A 93 -9.16 -14.49 5.61
N ILE A 94 -8.45 -13.58 4.94
CA ILE A 94 -7.10 -13.81 4.40
C ILE A 94 -6.04 -12.93 5.06
N GLY A 95 -6.43 -11.98 5.91
CA GLY A 95 -5.49 -11.17 6.68
C GLY A 95 -6.16 -10.38 7.80
N ARG A 96 -5.39 -10.05 8.83
CA ARG A 96 -5.81 -9.20 9.94
C ARG A 96 -4.75 -8.15 10.20
N GLY A 97 -5.18 -6.89 10.22
CA GLY A 97 -4.31 -5.76 10.52
C GLY A 97 -4.72 -5.05 11.81
N ALA A 98 -3.91 -4.08 12.21
CA ALA A 98 -4.15 -3.26 13.41
C ALA A 98 -5.48 -2.50 13.39
N PHE A 99 -6.03 -2.27 12.20
CA PHE A 99 -7.13 -1.33 11.93
C PHE A 99 -8.36 -2.00 11.31
N GLY A 100 -8.30 -3.31 11.09
CA GLY A 100 -9.27 -3.99 10.26
C GLY A 100 -8.84 -5.39 9.84
N GLU A 101 -9.56 -5.93 8.87
CA GLU A 101 -9.29 -7.26 8.33
C GLU A 101 -9.48 -7.27 6.81
N VAL A 102 -8.87 -8.25 6.17
CA VAL A 102 -8.95 -8.48 4.73
C VAL A 102 -9.66 -9.80 4.51
N ARG A 103 -10.72 -9.77 3.70
CA ARG A 103 -11.52 -10.93 3.35
C ARG A 103 -11.45 -11.20 1.86
N LEU A 104 -11.33 -12.47 1.47
CA LEU A 104 -11.66 -12.92 0.13
C LEU A 104 -13.19 -12.86 -0.02
N VAL A 105 -13.65 -12.17 -1.06
CA VAL A 105 -15.08 -11.99 -1.32
C VAL A 105 -15.41 -12.28 -2.78
N GLN A 106 -16.62 -12.76 -3.02
CA GLN A 106 -17.19 -12.91 -4.35
C GLN A 106 -18.29 -11.88 -4.57
N LYS A 107 -18.23 -11.12 -5.65
CA LYS A 107 -19.29 -10.17 -6.00
C LYS A 107 -20.51 -10.94 -6.53
N ARG A 108 -21.69 -10.71 -5.97
CA ARG A 108 -22.88 -11.57 -6.19
C ARG A 108 -23.41 -11.57 -7.63
N ASP A 109 -23.36 -10.43 -8.30
CA ASP A 109 -23.92 -10.27 -9.65
C ASP A 109 -23.00 -10.78 -10.76
N THR A 110 -21.67 -10.71 -10.56
CA THR A 110 -20.67 -11.12 -11.56
C THR A 110 -19.98 -12.44 -11.24
N GLY A 111 -20.02 -12.89 -9.99
CA GLY A 111 -19.25 -14.03 -9.50
C GLY A 111 -17.74 -13.77 -9.40
N HIS A 112 -17.28 -12.53 -9.62
CA HIS A 112 -15.85 -12.21 -9.63
C HIS A 112 -15.27 -12.15 -8.22
N ILE A 113 -14.04 -12.63 -8.08
CA ILE A 113 -13.31 -12.72 -6.81
C ILE A 113 -12.51 -11.44 -6.57
N TYR A 114 -12.55 -10.95 -5.33
CA TYR A 114 -11.84 -9.77 -4.88
C TYR A 114 -11.27 -9.96 -3.47
N ALA A 115 -10.27 -9.16 -3.13
CA ALA A 115 -9.88 -8.91 -1.76
C ALA A 115 -10.61 -7.66 -1.23
N MET A 116 -11.33 -7.79 -0.11
CA MET A 116 -12.03 -6.71 0.57
C MET A 116 -11.31 -6.36 1.87
N LYS A 117 -10.71 -5.17 1.95
CA LYS A 117 -10.17 -4.61 3.20
C LYS A 117 -11.25 -3.81 3.91
N ILE A 118 -11.53 -4.16 5.16
CA ILE A 118 -12.58 -3.58 6.00
C ILE A 118 -11.90 -2.81 7.13
N LEU A 119 -12.11 -1.50 7.19
CA LEU A 119 -11.51 -0.60 8.19
C LEU A 119 -12.61 0.00 9.08
N ARG A 120 -12.44 -0.06 10.39
CA ARG A 120 -13.42 0.48 11.34
C ARG A 120 -13.25 1.99 11.50
N LYS A 121 -14.31 2.78 11.26
CA LYS A 121 -14.27 4.25 11.37
C LYS A 121 -13.89 4.73 12.76
N ALA A 122 -14.39 4.06 13.81
CA ALA A 122 -14.07 4.42 15.20
C ALA A 122 -12.56 4.33 15.47
N ASP A 123 -11.92 3.25 15.03
CA ASP A 123 -10.48 3.02 15.22
C ASP A 123 -9.64 4.05 14.43
N MET A 124 -10.10 4.45 13.24
CA MET A 124 -9.47 5.50 12.43
C MET A 124 -9.50 6.87 13.10
N LEU A 125 -10.63 7.21 13.73
CA LEU A 125 -10.80 8.48 14.42
C LEU A 125 -10.00 8.51 15.72
N GLN A 126 -10.10 7.44 16.52
CA GLN A 126 -9.41 7.34 17.82
C GLN A 126 -7.89 7.46 17.68
N ARG A 127 -7.34 7.00 16.55
CA ARG A 127 -5.89 6.97 16.29
C ARG A 127 -5.43 8.05 15.29
N GLU A 128 -6.28 9.00 14.95
CA GLU A 128 -6.00 10.10 14.01
C GLU A 128 -5.51 9.67 12.61
N GLN A 129 -5.96 8.51 12.12
CA GLN A 129 -5.50 7.89 10.86
C GLN A 129 -6.32 8.30 9.62
N VAL A 130 -7.15 9.34 9.70
CA VAL A 130 -8.02 9.73 8.57
C VAL A 130 -7.21 10.18 7.35
N ALA A 131 -6.09 10.88 7.57
CA ALA A 131 -5.20 11.32 6.48
C ALA A 131 -4.55 10.14 5.75
N HIS A 132 -4.17 9.11 6.51
CA HIS A 132 -3.59 7.86 6.04
C HIS A 132 -4.53 7.08 5.12
N VAL A 133 -5.79 6.94 5.53
CA VAL A 133 -6.83 6.29 4.70
C VAL A 133 -7.08 7.06 3.38
N ARG A 134 -7.05 8.39 3.42
CA ARG A 134 -7.21 9.20 2.19
C ARG A 134 -6.02 9.02 1.26
N ALA A 135 -4.80 9.04 1.80
CA ALA A 135 -3.59 8.83 1.01
C ALA A 135 -3.56 7.43 0.38
N GLU A 136 -3.92 6.38 1.12
CA GLU A 136 -4.01 5.00 0.59
C GLU A 136 -4.94 4.93 -0.62
N ARG A 137 -6.15 5.51 -0.49
CA ARG A 137 -7.11 5.58 -1.60
C ARG A 137 -6.52 6.34 -2.80
N ASP A 138 -5.95 7.52 -2.57
CA ASP A 138 -5.46 8.39 -3.64
C ASP A 138 -4.31 7.73 -4.42
N VAL A 139 -3.37 7.07 -3.72
CA VAL A 139 -2.32 6.26 -4.34
C VAL A 139 -2.93 5.14 -5.18
N LEU A 140 -3.86 4.36 -4.62
CA LEU A 140 -4.48 3.23 -5.33
C LEU A 140 -5.29 3.64 -6.57
N VAL A 141 -5.81 4.87 -6.60
CA VAL A 141 -6.51 5.45 -7.77
C VAL A 141 -5.53 5.81 -8.88
N GLU A 142 -4.36 6.38 -8.55
CA GLU A 142 -3.42 6.92 -9.54
C GLU A 142 -2.26 5.99 -9.91
N ALA A 143 -1.99 4.95 -9.11
CA ALA A 143 -0.80 4.10 -9.25
C ALA A 143 -0.72 3.27 -10.54
N ASP A 144 0.49 2.90 -10.95
CA ASP A 144 0.67 1.89 -12.00
C ASP A 144 0.32 0.50 -11.48
N HIS A 145 -0.82 -0.04 -11.91
CA HIS A 145 -1.33 -1.34 -11.47
C HIS A 145 -0.47 -2.54 -11.90
N THR A 146 0.59 -2.29 -12.66
CA THR A 146 1.64 -3.27 -12.88
C THR A 146 2.33 -3.60 -11.55
N TRP A 147 2.69 -2.58 -10.77
CA TRP A 147 3.52 -2.69 -9.57
C TRP A 147 2.75 -2.51 -8.26
N VAL A 148 1.54 -1.98 -8.33
CA VAL A 148 0.68 -1.70 -7.17
C VAL A 148 -0.61 -2.49 -7.31
N VAL A 149 -1.12 -3.02 -6.20
CA VAL A 149 -2.43 -3.70 -6.16
C VAL A 149 -3.52 -2.82 -6.79
N LYS A 150 -4.27 -3.40 -7.72
CA LYS A 150 -5.39 -2.74 -8.40
C LYS A 150 -6.59 -2.61 -7.46
N MET A 151 -6.99 -1.37 -7.15
CA MET A 151 -8.25 -1.08 -6.45
C MET A 151 -9.40 -0.84 -7.45
N TYR A 152 -10.47 -1.61 -7.33
CA TYR A 152 -11.67 -1.48 -8.16
C TYR A 152 -12.69 -0.52 -7.56
N TYR A 153 -12.97 -0.64 -6.26
CA TYR A 153 -14.02 0.12 -5.61
C TYR A 153 -13.58 0.55 -4.22
N SER A 154 -14.13 1.66 -3.75
CA SER A 154 -14.16 1.99 -2.34
C SER A 154 -15.55 2.49 -1.98
N PHE A 155 -16.04 2.12 -0.81
CA PHE A 155 -17.35 2.56 -0.30
C PHE A 155 -17.35 2.52 1.22
N GLN A 156 -18.41 3.03 1.83
CA GLN A 156 -18.53 3.11 3.29
C GLN A 156 -19.96 2.86 3.73
N ASP A 157 -20.12 2.38 4.96
CA ASP A 157 -21.40 2.36 5.67
C ASP A 157 -21.31 3.21 6.95
N SER A 158 -22.24 3.04 7.89
CA SER A 158 -22.24 3.81 9.14
C SER A 158 -21.06 3.50 10.08
N ARG A 159 -20.39 2.36 9.93
CA ARG A 159 -19.35 1.87 10.87
C ARG A 159 -18.00 1.64 10.21
N ASN A 160 -17.98 1.28 8.93
CA ASN A 160 -16.81 0.79 8.24
C ASN A 160 -16.54 1.52 6.92
N LEU A 161 -15.28 1.46 6.51
CA LEU A 161 -14.79 1.78 5.18
C LEU A 161 -14.36 0.48 4.50
N TYR A 162 -14.62 0.39 3.20
CA TYR A 162 -14.37 -0.80 2.39
C TYR A 162 -13.51 -0.43 1.19
N LEU A 163 -12.45 -1.19 0.97
CA LEU A 163 -11.62 -1.16 -0.25
C LEU A 163 -11.73 -2.51 -0.94
N ILE A 164 -12.12 -2.51 -2.22
CA ILE A 164 -12.22 -3.70 -3.06
C ILE A 164 -11.05 -3.70 -4.03
N MET A 165 -10.21 -4.72 -3.92
CA MET A 165 -8.94 -4.86 -4.59
C MET A 165 -8.86 -6.17 -5.38
N GLU A 166 -7.96 -6.25 -6.35
CA GLU A 166 -7.61 -7.54 -6.95
C GLU A 166 -7.13 -8.51 -5.88
N PHE A 167 -7.55 -9.76 -5.99
CA PHE A 167 -7.03 -10.83 -5.16
C PHE A 167 -5.74 -11.39 -5.79
N LEU A 168 -4.68 -11.48 -4.99
CA LEU A 168 -3.39 -11.99 -5.41
C LEU A 168 -3.13 -13.35 -4.74
N PRO A 169 -3.37 -14.48 -5.43
CA PRO A 169 -3.38 -15.80 -4.82
C PRO A 169 -1.97 -16.32 -4.45
N GLY A 170 -0.91 -15.63 -4.86
CA GLY A 170 0.47 -16.00 -4.52
C GLY A 170 0.85 -15.71 -3.07
N GLY A 171 -0.03 -15.07 -2.29
CA GLY A 171 0.24 -14.68 -0.91
C GLY A 171 1.18 -13.47 -0.84
N ASP A 172 2.01 -13.45 0.19
CA ASP A 172 2.99 -12.40 0.45
C ASP A 172 4.42 -12.95 0.52
N LEU A 173 5.39 -12.07 0.29
CA LEU A 173 6.81 -12.39 0.32
C LEU A 173 7.24 -12.89 1.71
N MET A 174 6.57 -12.42 2.75
CA MET A 174 6.76 -12.87 4.13
C MET A 174 6.53 -14.38 4.28
N THR A 175 5.42 -14.89 3.76
CA THR A 175 5.07 -16.31 3.77
C THR A 175 6.07 -17.11 2.96
N LEU A 176 6.48 -16.59 1.80
CA LEU A 176 7.53 -17.21 0.98
C LEU A 176 8.89 -17.27 1.69
N LEU A 177 9.27 -16.23 2.43
CA LEU A 177 10.48 -16.21 3.27
C LEU A 177 10.41 -17.23 4.40
N ILE A 178 9.24 -17.40 5.03
CA ILE A 178 9.04 -18.42 6.06
C ILE A 178 9.19 -19.82 5.47
N GLU A 179 8.65 -20.07 4.27
CA GLU A 179 8.70 -21.38 3.61
C GLU A 179 10.11 -21.75 3.13
N LYS A 180 10.82 -20.84 2.45
CA LYS A 180 12.16 -21.12 1.90
C LYS A 180 13.29 -20.91 2.89
N GLU A 181 13.03 -20.19 3.99
CA GLU A 181 13.98 -19.73 5.00
C GLU A 181 15.05 -18.76 4.50
N ILE A 182 15.81 -19.13 3.47
CA ILE A 182 16.88 -18.34 2.86
C ILE A 182 16.74 -18.46 1.34
N PHE A 183 16.80 -17.34 0.65
CA PHE A 183 16.78 -17.27 -0.81
C PHE A 183 18.20 -17.37 -1.38
N SER A 184 18.32 -17.92 -2.59
CA SER A 184 19.56 -17.82 -3.37
C SER A 184 19.79 -16.37 -3.83
N GLU A 185 21.03 -16.01 -4.14
CA GLU A 185 21.33 -14.67 -4.67
C GLU A 185 20.56 -14.37 -5.96
N ASP A 186 20.33 -15.36 -6.83
CA ASP A 186 19.54 -15.20 -8.05
C ASP A 186 18.06 -14.88 -7.75
N MET A 187 17.48 -15.58 -6.78
CA MET A 187 16.10 -15.34 -6.34
C MET A 187 15.97 -13.98 -5.64
N THR A 188 16.95 -13.61 -4.82
CA THR A 188 17.04 -12.28 -4.20
C THR A 188 17.22 -11.20 -5.25
N GLN A 189 18.07 -11.38 -6.27
CA GLN A 189 18.28 -10.43 -7.35
C GLN A 189 16.97 -10.14 -8.08
N PHE A 190 16.17 -11.18 -8.38
CA PHE A 190 14.87 -11.03 -9.00
C PHE A 190 13.90 -10.19 -8.16
N TYR A 191 13.65 -10.59 -6.89
CA TYR A 191 12.67 -9.90 -6.05
C TYR A 191 13.11 -8.50 -5.62
N VAL A 192 14.41 -8.27 -5.41
CA VAL A 192 14.94 -6.93 -5.12
C VAL A 192 14.81 -6.03 -6.34
N ALA A 193 15.07 -6.52 -7.56
CA ALA A 193 14.88 -5.74 -8.78
C ALA A 193 13.41 -5.35 -9.01
N GLU A 194 12.48 -6.29 -8.84
CA GLU A 194 11.04 -6.01 -8.94
C GLU A 194 10.56 -5.03 -7.87
N THR A 195 10.99 -5.22 -6.62
CA THR A 195 10.64 -4.31 -5.52
C THR A 195 11.19 -2.91 -5.79
N ALA A 196 12.40 -2.79 -6.33
CA ALA A 196 12.96 -1.49 -6.69
C ALA A 196 12.17 -0.78 -7.78
N LEU A 197 11.71 -1.49 -8.81
CA LEU A 197 10.81 -0.94 -9.83
C LEU A 197 9.45 -0.52 -9.23
N ALA A 198 8.94 -1.29 -8.28
CA ALA A 198 7.69 -0.98 -7.61
C ALA A 198 7.80 0.29 -6.75
N ILE A 199 8.88 0.42 -5.96
CA ILE A 199 9.18 1.62 -5.16
C ILE A 199 9.36 2.85 -6.07
N GLU A 200 10.11 2.73 -7.17
CA GLU A 200 10.26 3.84 -8.12
C GLU A 200 8.91 4.26 -8.73
N SER A 201 8.02 3.30 -8.99
CA SER A 201 6.70 3.59 -9.57
C SER A 201 5.85 4.51 -8.69
N ILE A 202 5.93 4.36 -7.37
CA ILE A 202 5.21 5.20 -6.41
C ILE A 202 5.94 6.52 -6.15
N HIS A 203 7.28 6.52 -6.15
CA HIS A 203 8.08 7.73 -5.97
C HIS A 203 7.86 8.72 -7.12
N ARG A 204 7.73 8.23 -8.36
CA ARG A 204 7.39 9.08 -9.53
C ARG A 204 6.03 9.76 -9.45
N LEU A 205 5.12 9.21 -8.65
CA LEU A 205 3.81 9.82 -8.36
C LEU A 205 3.87 10.82 -7.20
N GLY A 206 5.05 11.03 -6.60
CA GLY A 206 5.26 11.95 -5.48
C GLY A 206 4.89 11.37 -4.12
N PHE A 207 4.73 10.05 -4.02
CA PHE A 207 4.41 9.34 -2.77
C PHE A 207 5.64 8.59 -2.24
N ILE A 208 5.70 8.43 -0.92
CA ILE A 208 6.71 7.62 -0.21
C ILE A 208 5.93 6.58 0.59
N HIS A 209 6.30 5.31 0.49
CA HIS A 209 5.54 4.20 1.06
C HIS A 209 5.62 4.15 2.59
N ARG A 210 6.86 4.18 3.13
CA ARG A 210 7.23 4.18 4.56
C ARG A 210 6.89 2.94 5.37
N ASP A 211 6.36 1.93 4.71
CA ASP A 211 6.03 0.64 5.33
C ASP A 211 6.41 -0.49 4.38
N ILE A 212 7.56 -0.34 3.73
CA ILE A 212 8.12 -1.40 2.88
C ILE A 212 8.60 -2.52 3.80
N LYS A 213 7.92 -3.66 3.75
CA LYS A 213 8.22 -4.88 4.51
C LYS A 213 7.70 -6.09 3.74
N PRO A 214 8.17 -7.32 4.05
CA PRO A 214 7.77 -8.51 3.30
C PRO A 214 6.26 -8.77 3.28
N ASP A 215 5.53 -8.43 4.34
CA ASP A 215 4.07 -8.60 4.42
C ASP A 215 3.31 -7.74 3.40
N ASN A 216 3.87 -6.58 3.05
CA ASN A 216 3.25 -5.63 2.11
C ASN A 216 3.65 -5.89 0.65
N LEU A 217 4.54 -6.85 0.41
CA LEU A 217 4.98 -7.29 -0.92
C LEU A 217 4.20 -8.55 -1.33
N LEU A 218 3.09 -8.35 -2.04
CA LEU A 218 2.21 -9.45 -2.46
C LEU A 218 2.69 -10.07 -3.77
N LEU A 219 2.34 -11.34 -3.97
CA LEU A 219 2.71 -12.12 -5.15
C LEU A 219 1.46 -12.41 -5.99
N ASP A 220 1.51 -12.08 -7.28
CA ASP A 220 0.46 -12.48 -8.22
C ASP A 220 0.50 -13.99 -8.51
N ALA A 221 -0.46 -14.49 -9.29
CA ALA A 221 -0.54 -15.92 -9.63
C ALA A 221 0.67 -16.45 -10.41
N LYS A 222 1.51 -15.57 -10.97
CA LYS A 222 2.74 -15.92 -11.68
C LYS A 222 3.99 -15.76 -10.79
N GLY A 223 3.84 -15.24 -9.57
CA GLY A 223 4.93 -15.01 -8.62
C GLY A 223 5.63 -13.67 -8.73
N HIS A 224 5.07 -12.68 -9.44
CA HIS A 224 5.63 -11.33 -9.51
C HIS A 224 5.10 -10.43 -8.40
N ILE A 225 5.93 -9.49 -7.96
CA ILE A 225 5.63 -8.59 -6.85
C ILE A 225 4.60 -7.51 -7.23
N LYS A 226 3.72 -7.21 -6.29
CA LYS A 226 2.89 -6.00 -6.22
C LYS A 226 2.91 -5.42 -4.81
N LEU A 227 3.08 -4.10 -4.72
CA LEU A 227 3.00 -3.35 -3.48
C LEU A 227 1.55 -3.23 -3.01
N SER A 228 1.36 -3.40 -1.71
CA SER A 228 0.09 -3.28 -1.01
C SER A 228 0.24 -2.44 0.27
N ASP A 229 -0.89 -2.09 0.89
CA ASP A 229 -0.99 -1.34 2.15
C ASP A 229 -0.26 0.03 2.16
N PHE A 230 -0.88 1.01 1.49
CA PHE A 230 -0.40 2.39 1.46
C PHE A 230 -0.90 3.22 2.65
N GLY A 231 -1.32 2.58 3.75
CA GLY A 231 -1.88 3.25 4.92
C GLY A 231 -0.93 4.30 5.51
N LEU A 232 0.38 4.10 5.49
CA LEU A 232 1.36 5.08 6.00
C LEU A 232 1.91 6.03 4.93
N CYS A 233 1.42 5.92 3.69
CA CYS A 233 1.80 6.85 2.64
C CYS A 233 1.32 8.24 3.00
N THR A 234 2.20 9.22 2.93
CA THR A 234 1.78 10.62 2.83
C THR A 234 2.58 11.29 1.71
N GLY A 235 2.14 12.45 1.24
CA GLY A 235 3.01 13.30 0.41
C GLY A 235 4.27 13.71 1.17
N LEU A 236 5.15 14.52 0.56
CA LEU A 236 6.40 15.04 1.14
C LEU A 236 6.26 15.88 2.45
N LYS A 237 5.12 15.79 3.16
CA LYS A 237 4.86 16.46 4.44
C LYS A 237 4.95 15.46 5.60
N LYS A 238 5.79 15.83 6.58
CA LYS A 238 6.20 15.11 7.80
C LYS A 238 5.11 14.21 8.43
N ALA A 239 5.44 12.95 8.70
CA ALA A 239 4.61 12.02 9.46
C ALA A 239 5.04 11.84 10.92
N HIS A 240 4.02 11.52 11.72
CA HIS A 240 4.04 11.21 13.14
C HIS A 240 4.27 9.71 13.36
N CYS A 241 5.43 9.32 13.91
CA CYS A 241 5.60 7.97 14.49
C CYS A 241 6.65 7.91 15.63
N THR A 242 6.95 9.06 16.23
CA THR A 242 8.14 9.22 17.07
C THR A 242 7.85 9.45 18.54
N GLU A 243 6.58 9.44 18.95
CA GLU A 243 6.22 9.63 20.36
C GLU A 243 6.67 8.48 21.25
N PHE A 244 6.59 7.23 20.76
CA PHE A 244 6.94 6.04 21.54
C PHE A 244 8.44 5.94 21.88
N TYR A 245 9.31 6.52 21.05
CA TYR A 245 10.77 6.43 21.18
C TYR A 245 11.43 7.72 21.70
N ARG A 246 10.63 8.76 22.00
CA ARG A 246 11.09 10.12 22.33
C ARG A 246 12.05 10.17 23.54
N ASP A 247 11.81 9.31 24.52
CA ASP A 247 12.48 9.35 25.83
C ASP A 247 13.53 8.24 26.01
N ILE A 248 13.89 7.50 24.95
CA ILE A 248 14.92 6.45 25.03
C ILE A 248 16.30 7.10 24.86
N PRO A 249 17.14 7.17 25.91
CA PRO A 249 18.49 7.72 25.76
C PRO A 249 19.30 6.85 24.78
N ASN A 250 20.05 7.50 23.87
CA ASN A 250 21.04 6.89 22.98
C ASN A 250 22.22 6.31 23.78
N MET A 251 21.95 5.30 24.60
CA MET A 251 22.95 4.46 25.26
C MET A 251 23.25 3.27 24.36
N ARG A 252 24.53 2.90 24.31
CA ARG A 252 25.00 1.70 23.61
C ARG A 252 24.25 0.48 24.17
N PRO A 253 23.76 -0.43 23.31
CA PRO A 253 23.24 -1.72 23.76
C PRO A 253 24.21 -2.38 24.75
N GLN A 254 23.73 -2.76 25.94
CA GLN A 254 24.41 -3.77 26.75
C GLN A 254 24.27 -5.10 26.01
N ASP A 255 25.37 -5.82 25.81
CA ASP A 255 25.49 -7.11 25.10
C ASP A 255 26.01 -7.08 23.65
N PHE A 256 27.19 -6.46 23.44
CA PHE A 256 27.94 -6.57 22.19
C PHE A 256 28.74 -7.88 22.01
N THR A 257 28.73 -8.81 22.97
CA THR A 257 29.76 -9.88 23.03
C THR A 257 29.29 -11.32 22.90
N ASN A 258 28.00 -11.60 22.76
CA ASN A 258 27.59 -12.95 22.40
C ASN A 258 27.02 -12.97 20.98
N PRO A 259 27.80 -13.43 19.98
CA PRO A 259 27.21 -13.97 18.77
C PRO A 259 26.38 -15.19 19.18
N LEU A 260 25.14 -14.94 19.64
CA LEU A 260 24.13 -15.97 19.65
C LEU A 260 24.13 -16.58 18.25
N ASP A 261 24.31 -17.89 18.21
CA ASP A 261 24.28 -18.74 17.02
C ASP A 261 23.21 -18.20 16.06
N SER A 262 23.59 -17.81 14.84
CA SER A 262 22.68 -17.20 13.85
C SER A 262 21.40 -18.04 13.67
N LYS A 263 21.53 -19.35 13.80
CA LYS A 263 20.42 -20.32 13.87
C LYS A 263 19.40 -19.99 14.95
N ARG A 264 19.84 -19.70 16.18
CA ARG A 264 18.96 -19.37 17.31
C ARG A 264 18.25 -18.03 17.11
N ARG A 265 18.88 -17.06 16.42
CA ARG A 265 18.24 -15.80 16.02
C ARG A 265 17.16 -16.03 14.96
N ALA A 266 17.47 -16.81 13.93
CA ALA A 266 16.50 -17.19 12.91
C ALA A 266 15.30 -17.94 13.52
N GLU A 267 15.52 -18.87 14.44
CA GLU A 267 14.46 -19.61 15.15
C GLU A 267 13.59 -18.70 16.03
N THR A 268 14.21 -17.83 16.83
CA THR A 268 13.48 -16.87 17.68
C THR A 268 12.66 -15.90 16.83
N TRP A 269 13.27 -15.39 15.74
CA TRP A 269 12.60 -14.55 14.77
C TRP A 269 11.38 -15.27 14.20
N LYS A 270 11.54 -16.47 13.62
CA LYS A 270 10.43 -17.29 13.08
C LYS A 270 9.28 -17.48 14.07
N LYS A 271 9.58 -17.79 15.34
CA LYS A 271 8.57 -18.04 16.37
C LYS A 271 7.76 -16.78 16.72
N ASN A 272 8.43 -15.63 16.86
CA ASN A 272 7.78 -14.38 17.25
C ASN A 272 7.14 -13.65 16.06
N ARG A 273 7.62 -13.92 14.85
CA ARG A 273 7.25 -13.24 13.59
C ARG A 273 5.76 -13.37 13.25
N ARG A 274 5.16 -14.56 13.39
CA ARG A 274 3.71 -14.73 13.18
C ARG A 274 2.87 -13.92 14.16
N ALA A 275 3.31 -13.80 15.42
CA ALA A 275 2.62 -13.00 16.42
C ALA A 275 2.80 -11.48 16.18
N LEU A 276 3.94 -11.07 15.63
CA LEU A 276 4.26 -9.67 15.30
C LEU A 276 3.45 -9.15 14.10
N ALA A 277 3.18 -9.99 13.09
CA ALA A 277 2.33 -9.62 11.94
C ALA A 277 0.92 -9.17 12.38
N TYR A 278 0.39 -9.71 13.47
CA TYR A 278 -0.91 -9.35 14.05
C TYR A 278 -0.85 -8.25 15.12
N SER A 279 0.34 -7.75 15.47
CA SER A 279 0.53 -6.74 16.51
C SER A 279 0.25 -5.33 16.01
N THR A 280 -0.44 -4.51 16.81
CA THR A 280 -0.73 -3.11 16.49
C THR A 280 0.50 -2.20 16.51
N VAL A 281 1.63 -2.66 17.07
CA VAL A 281 2.84 -1.84 17.25
C VAL A 281 3.77 -1.93 16.03
N GLY A 282 3.45 -2.81 15.06
CA GLY A 282 4.31 -3.06 13.90
C GLY A 282 5.67 -3.64 14.30
N THR A 283 6.54 -3.77 13.31
CA THR A 283 7.88 -4.36 13.43
C THR A 283 8.88 -3.28 13.00
N PRO A 284 9.59 -2.62 13.93
CA PRO A 284 10.46 -1.47 13.61
C PRO A 284 11.70 -1.87 12.81
N ASP A 285 11.90 -3.15 12.54
CA ASP A 285 13.08 -3.73 11.91
C ASP A 285 13.40 -3.17 10.53
N TYR A 286 12.39 -2.75 9.77
CA TYR A 286 12.54 -2.20 8.42
C TYR A 286 12.63 -0.67 8.40
N ILE A 287 12.42 0.00 9.54
CA ILE A 287 12.33 1.46 9.61
C ILE A 287 13.73 2.09 9.54
N ALA A 288 13.89 3.09 8.67
CA ALA A 288 15.14 3.83 8.51
C ALA A 288 15.45 4.74 9.72
N PRO A 289 16.73 4.95 10.08
CA PRO A 289 17.13 5.73 11.25
C PRO A 289 16.65 7.19 11.21
N GLU A 290 16.56 7.80 10.03
CA GLU A 290 16.06 9.17 9.88
C GLU A 290 14.57 9.33 10.18
N VAL A 291 13.77 8.27 10.03
CA VAL A 291 12.34 8.29 10.36
C VAL A 291 12.16 8.51 11.87
N PHE A 292 13.06 7.93 12.67
CA PHE A 292 13.08 8.13 14.13
C PHE A 292 13.58 9.52 14.56
N LYS A 293 14.54 10.09 13.82
CA LYS A 293 15.20 11.35 14.21
C LYS A 293 14.33 12.61 13.99
N GLN A 294 13.16 12.49 13.36
CA GLN A 294 12.28 13.61 12.96
C GLN A 294 12.96 14.70 12.10
N CYS A 295 14.22 14.52 11.69
CA CYS A 295 14.95 15.39 10.77
C CYS A 295 14.46 15.10 9.34
N GLY A 296 13.25 15.54 8.99
CA GLY A 296 12.67 15.50 7.64
C GLY A 296 13.19 14.38 6.72
N TYR A 297 12.51 13.24 6.67
CA TYR A 297 12.92 12.12 5.82
C TYR A 297 12.57 12.36 4.35
N ASN A 298 13.37 11.77 3.46
CA ASN A 298 13.17 11.76 2.00
C ASN A 298 12.67 10.37 1.54
N ASN A 299 12.49 10.21 0.24
CA ASN A 299 12.14 8.93 -0.39
C ASN A 299 13.18 7.81 -0.13
N GLY A 300 14.38 8.17 0.34
CA GLY A 300 15.45 7.27 0.76
C GLY A 300 15.07 6.25 1.82
N ALA A 301 14.04 6.50 2.64
CA ALA A 301 13.60 5.57 3.68
C ALA A 301 13.08 4.24 3.11
N ASP A 302 12.46 4.25 1.93
CA ASP A 302 11.98 3.03 1.28
C ASP A 302 13.16 2.18 0.76
N TRP A 303 14.24 2.83 0.30
CA TRP A 303 15.46 2.15 -0.13
C TRP A 303 16.23 1.51 1.03
N TRP A 304 16.21 2.12 2.22
CA TRP A 304 16.73 1.48 3.44
C TRP A 304 15.96 0.19 3.73
N SER A 305 14.63 0.27 3.70
CA SER A 305 13.73 -0.86 3.96
C SER A 305 14.00 -2.01 2.98
N LEU A 306 14.22 -1.69 1.69
CA LEU A 306 14.64 -2.67 0.69
C LEU A 306 15.97 -3.36 1.04
N GLY A 307 16.95 -2.61 1.57
CA GLY A 307 18.22 -3.18 2.05
C GLY A 307 18.05 -4.15 3.23
N VAL A 308 17.16 -3.81 4.17
CA VAL A 308 16.81 -4.68 5.31
C VAL A 308 16.16 -5.98 4.81
N ILE A 309 15.22 -5.88 3.86
CA ILE A 309 14.57 -7.03 3.23
C ILE A 309 15.58 -7.88 2.47
N MET A 310 16.49 -7.26 1.70
CA MET A 310 17.54 -7.96 0.97
C MET A 310 18.46 -8.75 1.93
N TYR A 311 18.84 -8.16 3.07
CA TYR A 311 19.57 -8.88 4.12
C TYR A 311 18.76 -10.06 4.64
N GLU A 312 17.49 -9.86 4.96
CA GLU A 312 16.63 -10.93 5.48
C GLU A 312 16.49 -12.10 4.48
N MET A 313 16.34 -11.81 3.18
CA MET A 313 16.29 -12.85 2.15
C MET A 313 17.52 -13.76 2.16
N MET A 314 18.71 -13.21 2.36
CA MET A 314 19.96 -13.98 2.26
C MET A 314 20.47 -14.54 3.59
N ILE A 315 20.03 -13.97 4.72
CA ILE A 315 20.50 -14.35 6.05
C ILE A 315 19.41 -15.10 6.85
N GLY A 316 18.13 -14.90 6.52
CA GLY A 316 16.97 -15.54 7.15
C GLY A 316 16.33 -14.75 8.30
N TYR A 317 16.89 -13.59 8.67
CA TYR A 317 16.33 -12.67 9.67
C TYR A 317 16.79 -11.22 9.39
N PRO A 318 16.05 -10.18 9.82
CA PRO A 318 16.46 -8.80 9.64
C PRO A 318 17.71 -8.44 10.46
N PRO A 319 18.60 -7.57 9.94
CA PRO A 319 19.87 -7.25 10.56
C PRO A 319 19.76 -6.68 11.98
N PHE A 320 18.67 -5.98 12.27
CA PHE A 320 18.46 -5.28 13.54
C PHE A 320 17.49 -6.00 14.48
N CYS A 321 17.08 -7.23 14.16
CA CYS A 321 16.11 -7.96 14.96
C CYS A 321 16.56 -8.16 16.42
N ALA A 322 15.60 -8.03 17.32
CA ALA A 322 15.79 -8.14 18.76
C ALA A 322 14.52 -8.68 19.43
N GLU A 323 14.64 -9.09 20.70
CA GLU A 323 13.50 -9.58 21.47
C GLU A 323 12.49 -8.49 21.81
N ASN A 324 12.95 -7.23 21.91
CA ASN A 324 12.12 -6.08 22.24
C ASN A 324 12.30 -4.93 21.21
N PRO A 325 11.23 -4.18 20.89
CA PRO A 325 11.27 -3.07 19.94
C PRO A 325 12.26 -1.95 20.28
N GLN A 326 12.54 -1.73 21.57
CA GLN A 326 13.46 -0.71 22.06
C GLN A 326 14.92 -1.05 21.73
N GLU A 327 15.28 -2.34 21.78
CA GLU A 327 16.59 -2.83 21.38
C GLU A 327 16.74 -2.81 19.86
N THR A 328 15.71 -3.20 19.10
CA THR A 328 15.70 -3.02 17.64
C THR A 328 15.97 -1.55 17.29
N PHE A 329 15.25 -0.61 17.93
CA PHE A 329 15.49 0.82 17.77
C PHE A 329 16.94 1.22 18.08
N ARG A 330 17.51 0.75 19.20
CA ARG A 330 18.92 1.01 19.54
C ARG A 330 19.88 0.45 18.49
N LYS A 331 19.60 -0.74 17.96
CA LYS A 331 20.40 -1.36 16.89
C LYS A 331 20.34 -0.52 15.62
N VAL A 332 19.15 -0.12 15.17
CA VAL A 332 18.95 0.74 14.00
C VAL A 332 19.68 2.08 14.16
N MET A 333 19.57 2.73 15.32
CA MET A 333 20.23 4.02 15.57
C MET A 333 21.76 3.93 15.59
N ASN A 334 22.31 2.75 15.91
CA ASN A 334 23.73 2.44 15.90
C ASN A 334 24.13 1.49 14.75
N TYR A 335 23.41 1.54 13.61
CA TYR A 335 23.57 0.59 12.50
C TYR A 335 25.01 0.39 12.02
N ARG A 336 25.88 1.42 12.14
CA ARG A 336 27.29 1.34 11.75
C ARG A 336 28.09 0.30 12.54
N GLU A 337 27.66 -0.01 13.77
CA GLU A 337 28.29 -1.00 14.64
C GLU A 337 27.47 -2.31 14.70
N THR A 338 26.16 -2.24 14.46
CA THR A 338 25.23 -3.36 14.65
C THR A 338 24.86 -4.10 13.37
N LEU A 339 25.07 -3.51 12.20
CA LEU A 339 24.92 -4.19 10.90
C LEU A 339 26.11 -5.12 10.67
N VAL A 340 25.95 -6.38 11.07
CA VAL A 340 27.01 -7.41 10.98
C VAL A 340 26.50 -8.59 10.16
N PHE A 341 27.37 -9.13 9.29
CA PHE A 341 27.10 -10.34 8.53
C PHE A 341 27.67 -11.56 9.27
N PRO A 342 26.89 -12.63 9.50
CA PRO A 342 27.41 -13.83 10.13
C PRO A 342 28.52 -14.47 9.28
N PRO A 343 29.68 -14.86 9.87
CA PRO A 343 30.79 -15.47 9.14
C PRO A 343 30.43 -16.74 8.35
N GLU A 344 29.44 -17.49 8.84
CA GLU A 344 28.94 -18.75 8.31
C GLU A 344 27.95 -18.58 7.14
N SER A 345 27.46 -17.35 6.88
CA SER A 345 26.46 -17.11 5.84
C SER A 345 27.10 -17.06 4.45
N PRO A 346 26.59 -17.83 3.45
CA PRO A 346 27.17 -17.93 2.11
C PRO A 346 26.77 -16.73 1.21
N ILE A 347 27.03 -15.50 1.67
CA ILE A 347 26.71 -14.27 0.94
C ILE A 347 27.95 -13.66 0.27
N SER A 348 27.82 -13.34 -1.02
CA SER A 348 28.87 -12.76 -1.84
C SER A 348 29.25 -11.35 -1.39
N ASN A 349 30.49 -10.93 -1.69
CA ASN A 349 30.93 -9.57 -1.42
C ASN A 349 30.14 -8.53 -2.21
N ILE A 350 29.60 -8.90 -3.38
CA ILE A 350 28.78 -8.03 -4.22
C ILE A 350 27.43 -7.77 -3.54
N ALA A 351 26.80 -8.81 -2.99
CA ALA A 351 25.55 -8.69 -2.25
C ALA A 351 25.73 -7.88 -0.95
N LYS A 352 26.82 -8.13 -0.20
CA LYS A 352 27.18 -7.34 1.00
C LYS A 352 27.35 -5.86 0.68
N ASP A 353 28.08 -5.53 -0.39
CA ASP A 353 28.30 -4.15 -0.83
C ASP A 353 26.97 -3.44 -1.14
N LEU A 354 26.03 -4.13 -1.82
CA LEU A 354 24.72 -3.55 -2.09
C LEU A 354 23.91 -3.29 -0.81
N ILE A 355 23.85 -4.26 0.11
CA ILE A 355 23.16 -4.09 1.40
C ILE A 355 23.74 -2.91 2.18
N LEU A 356 25.07 -2.78 2.23
CA LEU A 356 25.73 -1.66 2.91
C LEU A 356 25.42 -0.31 2.25
N LYS A 357 25.25 -0.26 0.93
CA LYS A 357 24.85 0.94 0.18
C LYS A 357 23.38 1.32 0.37
N PHE A 358 22.50 0.37 0.68
CA PHE A 358 21.13 0.65 1.11
C PHE A 358 21.06 1.05 2.59
N CYS A 359 21.73 0.31 3.46
CA CYS A 359 21.71 0.49 4.91
C CYS A 359 22.81 1.43 5.39
N THR A 360 22.86 2.63 4.82
CA THR A 360 23.79 3.72 5.19
C THR A 360 23.05 5.03 5.49
N ASP A 361 23.79 6.09 5.81
CA ASP A 361 23.25 7.42 6.01
C ASP A 361 22.44 7.88 4.78
N SER A 362 21.31 8.55 5.01
CA SER A 362 20.39 9.01 3.96
C SER A 362 21.10 9.81 2.84
N GLU A 363 22.14 10.58 3.17
CA GLU A 363 22.92 11.40 2.22
C GLU A 363 23.84 10.58 1.28
N ARG A 364 24.20 9.35 1.66
CA ARG A 364 25.11 8.48 0.91
C ARG A 364 24.43 7.25 0.35
N ARG A 365 23.13 7.10 0.62
CA ARG A 365 22.33 5.95 0.24
C ARG A 365 22.09 5.97 -1.27
N LEU A 366 21.96 4.80 -1.88
CA LEU A 366 21.38 4.68 -3.21
C LEU A 366 19.93 5.20 -3.14
N ASP A 367 19.66 6.32 -3.79
CA ASP A 367 18.39 7.04 -3.69
C ASP A 367 17.59 7.09 -5.01
N SER A 368 18.17 6.59 -6.09
CA SER A 368 17.57 6.52 -7.42
C SER A 368 17.64 5.11 -8.00
N LEU A 369 16.61 4.74 -8.77
CA LEU A 369 16.60 3.47 -9.49
C LEU A 369 17.76 3.36 -10.49
N ASP A 370 18.19 4.47 -11.09
CA ASP A 370 19.29 4.48 -12.05
C ASP A 370 20.63 4.12 -11.41
N ASP A 371 20.87 4.49 -10.16
CA ASP A 371 22.08 4.10 -9.45
C ASP A 371 22.02 2.66 -8.95
N ILE A 372 20.84 2.20 -8.53
CA ILE A 372 20.59 0.80 -8.17
C ILE A 372 20.89 -0.11 -9.37
N ARG A 373 20.37 0.22 -10.56
CA ARG A 373 20.57 -0.53 -11.81
C ARG A 373 22.02 -0.72 -12.22
N LYS A 374 22.89 0.25 -11.89
CA LYS A 374 24.34 0.21 -12.21
C LYS A 374 25.12 -0.70 -11.26
N HIS A 375 24.53 -1.15 -10.16
CA HIS A 375 25.22 -1.99 -9.21
C HIS A 375 25.56 -3.36 -9.80
N HIS A 376 26.76 -3.88 -9.52
CA HIS A 376 27.24 -5.17 -10.06
C HIS A 376 26.35 -6.36 -9.65
N PHE A 377 25.61 -6.21 -8.55
CA PHE A 377 24.64 -7.21 -8.10
C PHE A 377 23.53 -7.47 -9.13
N PHE A 378 23.20 -6.51 -10.01
CA PHE A 378 22.13 -6.65 -11.00
C PHE A 378 22.65 -6.91 -12.42
N VAL A 379 23.89 -7.38 -12.56
CA VAL A 379 24.40 -7.82 -13.85
C VAL A 379 23.51 -8.95 -14.38
N GLY A 380 23.05 -8.81 -15.63
CA GLY A 380 22.17 -9.78 -16.29
C GLY A 380 20.66 -9.51 -16.12
N VAL A 381 20.28 -8.58 -15.25
CA VAL A 381 18.87 -8.19 -15.07
C VAL A 381 18.39 -7.35 -16.26
N ASP A 382 17.32 -7.81 -16.90
CA ASP A 382 16.61 -7.06 -17.92
C ASP A 382 15.46 -6.28 -17.28
N TRP A 383 15.75 -5.04 -16.90
CA TRP A 383 14.81 -4.16 -16.22
C TRP A 383 13.59 -3.78 -17.06
N GLY A 384 13.66 -3.92 -18.39
CA GLY A 384 12.54 -3.63 -19.29
C GLY A 384 11.52 -4.76 -19.34
N HIS A 385 11.97 -6.01 -19.24
CA HIS A 385 11.15 -7.20 -19.42
C HIS A 385 11.12 -8.13 -18.20
N VAL A 386 11.49 -7.64 -17.02
CA VAL A 386 11.55 -8.47 -15.80
C VAL A 386 10.20 -9.15 -15.49
N ARG A 387 9.07 -8.49 -15.80
CA ARG A 387 7.73 -9.05 -15.62
C ARG A 387 7.26 -9.98 -16.74
N ASP A 388 7.95 -9.98 -17.88
CA ASP A 388 7.60 -10.85 -19.00
C ASP A 388 8.29 -12.21 -18.88
N ARG A 389 9.27 -12.32 -17.99
CA ARG A 389 10.02 -13.55 -17.70
C ARG A 389 9.35 -14.33 -16.57
N PRO A 390 9.53 -15.66 -16.51
CA PRO A 390 9.07 -16.45 -15.37
C PRO A 390 9.64 -15.91 -14.05
N ALA A 391 8.80 -15.81 -13.03
CA ALA A 391 9.26 -15.42 -11.69
C ALA A 391 10.23 -16.45 -11.10
N ALA A 392 11.11 -15.99 -10.19
CA ALA A 392 12.09 -16.85 -9.54
C ALA A 392 11.45 -18.00 -8.73
N CYS A 393 10.29 -17.77 -8.13
CA CYS A 393 9.46 -18.80 -7.52
C CYS A 393 8.00 -18.58 -7.93
N GLN A 394 7.43 -19.57 -8.64
CA GLN A 394 6.02 -19.55 -8.98
C GLN A 394 5.21 -20.18 -7.84
N PRO A 395 4.18 -19.50 -7.32
CA PRO A 395 3.32 -20.06 -6.30
C PRO A 395 2.47 -21.20 -6.90
N GLU A 396 2.25 -22.25 -6.12
CA GLU A 396 1.28 -23.27 -6.48
C GLU A 396 -0.13 -22.73 -6.19
N VAL A 397 -0.91 -22.50 -7.25
CA VAL A 397 -2.28 -21.97 -7.17
C VAL A 397 -3.21 -22.93 -7.91
N LYS A 398 -4.19 -23.49 -7.21
CA LYS A 398 -5.09 -24.54 -7.72
C LYS A 398 -6.39 -23.98 -8.32
N SER A 399 -6.84 -22.83 -7.84
CA SER A 399 -8.07 -22.17 -8.27
C SER A 399 -7.98 -20.64 -8.12
N ILE A 400 -8.94 -19.92 -8.69
CA ILE A 400 -9.00 -18.44 -8.65
C ILE A 400 -9.27 -17.87 -7.26
N ASP A 401 -9.78 -18.70 -6.36
CA ASP A 401 -10.12 -18.43 -4.97
C ASP A 401 -9.22 -19.21 -3.99
N ASP A 402 -8.11 -19.76 -4.48
CA ASP A 402 -7.18 -20.52 -3.65
C ASP A 402 -6.53 -19.63 -2.59
N THR A 403 -6.60 -20.09 -1.34
CA THR A 403 -6.05 -19.38 -0.18
C THR A 403 -4.97 -20.20 0.54
N SER A 404 -4.40 -21.21 -0.12
CA SER A 404 -3.33 -22.05 0.45
C SER A 404 -2.06 -21.28 0.81
N ASN A 405 -1.81 -20.16 0.13
CA ASN A 405 -0.64 -19.31 0.34
C ASN A 405 -0.88 -18.21 1.39
N PHE A 406 -1.97 -18.32 2.17
CA PHE A 406 -2.32 -17.39 3.25
C PHE A 406 -2.48 -18.15 4.57
N ASP A 407 -2.23 -17.44 5.67
CA ASP A 407 -2.52 -17.94 7.01
C ASP A 407 -4.01 -18.26 7.18
N ASP A 408 -4.32 -19.29 7.96
CA ASP A 408 -5.70 -19.72 8.22
C ASP A 408 -6.27 -19.07 9.50
N PHE A 409 -7.52 -18.62 9.43
CA PHE A 409 -8.21 -17.91 10.53
C PHE A 409 -9.54 -18.63 10.86
N PRO A 410 -9.49 -19.77 11.58
CA PRO A 410 -10.65 -20.65 11.75
C PRO A 410 -11.77 -20.10 12.66
N ASP A 411 -11.45 -19.19 13.59
CA ASP A 411 -12.40 -18.74 14.64
C ASP A 411 -13.11 -17.41 14.32
N VAL A 412 -13.37 -17.10 13.04
CA VAL A 412 -13.91 -15.79 12.64
C VAL A 412 -15.31 -15.88 12.04
N ASP A 413 -16.23 -15.05 12.54
CA ASP A 413 -17.54 -14.88 11.91
C ASP A 413 -17.38 -14.21 10.54
N LEU A 414 -17.72 -14.98 9.49
CA LEU A 414 -17.67 -14.54 8.11
C LEU A 414 -18.78 -13.54 7.78
N LYS A 415 -19.78 -13.32 8.65
CA LYS A 415 -20.80 -12.29 8.39
C LYS A 415 -20.16 -10.91 8.30
N LEU A 416 -20.51 -10.16 7.25
CA LEU A 416 -20.11 -8.77 7.15
C LEU A 416 -20.88 -7.95 8.20
N PRO A 417 -20.27 -6.91 8.81
CA PRO A 417 -20.93 -6.17 9.87
C PRO A 417 -22.15 -5.41 9.36
N SER A 418 -23.37 -5.92 9.58
CA SER A 418 -24.62 -5.28 9.15
C SER A 418 -24.94 -4.01 9.96
N PRO A 419 -25.24 -2.85 9.33
CA PRO A 419 -25.43 -1.59 10.04
C PRO A 419 -26.55 -1.70 11.10
N SER A 420 -26.21 -1.49 12.37
CA SER A 420 -27.23 -1.37 13.43
C SER A 420 -27.95 -0.04 13.28
N LYS A 421 -29.28 -0.04 13.46
CA LYS A 421 -30.10 1.20 13.48
C LYS A 421 -29.75 2.11 14.66
N ASP A 422 -29.16 1.55 15.70
CA ASP A 422 -28.65 2.26 16.86
C ASP A 422 -27.12 2.30 16.82
N SER A 423 -26.57 3.48 16.53
CA SER A 423 -25.21 3.84 16.93
C SER A 423 -25.04 5.35 16.81
N GLU A 424 -24.87 6.00 17.96
CA GLU A 424 -24.59 7.43 18.16
C GLU A 424 -23.26 7.92 17.55
N LEU A 425 -22.61 7.13 16.70
CA LEU A 425 -21.32 7.42 16.05
C LEU A 425 -21.42 8.26 14.77
N GLN A 426 -22.57 8.91 14.51
CA GLN A 426 -22.73 9.81 13.35
C GLN A 426 -21.88 11.09 13.40
N VAL A 427 -21.19 11.34 14.52
CA VAL A 427 -20.57 12.62 14.84
C VAL A 427 -19.45 13.01 13.87
N HIS A 428 -18.84 12.09 13.11
CA HIS A 428 -17.69 12.45 12.25
C HIS A 428 -17.71 11.86 10.83
N ASP A 429 -18.89 11.47 10.34
CA ASP A 429 -19.05 10.88 9.01
C ASP A 429 -18.58 11.80 7.86
N TRP A 430 -18.58 13.11 8.11
CA TRP A 430 -18.11 14.12 7.18
C TRP A 430 -16.60 14.03 6.88
N LEU A 431 -15.79 13.44 7.77
CA LEU A 431 -14.36 13.22 7.55
C LEU A 431 -14.07 12.19 6.44
N PHE A 432 -15.07 11.38 6.06
CA PHE A 432 -14.96 10.40 4.99
C PHE A 432 -15.77 10.80 3.74
N ILE A 433 -16.16 12.08 3.61
CA ILE A 433 -16.75 12.59 2.37
C ILE A 433 -15.77 12.37 1.21
N ASN A 434 -16.30 11.99 0.04
CA ASN A 434 -15.57 11.57 -1.15
C ASN A 434 -14.84 10.23 -1.04
N TYR A 435 -14.94 9.47 0.07
CA TYR A 435 -14.29 8.16 0.17
C TYR A 435 -14.73 7.19 -0.94
N THR A 436 -15.98 7.28 -1.39
CA THR A 436 -16.55 6.38 -2.40
C THR A 436 -15.91 6.58 -3.78
N TYR A 437 -15.33 5.52 -4.33
CA TYR A 437 -14.75 5.48 -5.67
C TYR A 437 -15.20 4.23 -6.42
N LYS A 438 -15.33 4.35 -7.75
CA LYS A 438 -15.56 3.22 -8.65
C LYS A 438 -14.67 3.34 -9.87
N ARG A 439 -13.87 2.31 -10.10
CA ARG A 439 -13.06 2.19 -11.31
C ARG A 439 -13.92 1.77 -12.48
N PHE A 440 -13.69 2.40 -13.62
CA PHE A 440 -14.24 1.99 -14.90
C PHE A 440 -13.12 1.92 -15.93
N ASP A 441 -12.66 0.69 -16.22
CA ASP A 441 -11.60 0.43 -17.19
C ASP A 441 -11.98 1.07 -18.54
N GLY A 442 -11.13 2.00 -19.02
CA GLY A 442 -11.35 2.76 -20.26
C GLY A 442 -11.89 4.19 -20.12
N LEU A 443 -12.43 4.61 -18.97
CA LEU A 443 -12.82 6.02 -18.71
C LEU A 443 -12.08 6.66 -17.53
N THR A 444 -11.75 5.88 -16.48
CA THR A 444 -11.09 6.40 -15.27
C THR A 444 -9.57 6.25 -15.29
N THR A 445 -9.01 5.48 -16.22
CA THR A 445 -7.56 5.36 -16.42
C THR A 445 -7.04 6.59 -17.15
N LYS A 446 -6.27 7.45 -16.45
CA LYS A 446 -5.47 8.49 -17.12
C LYS A 446 -4.48 7.79 -18.07
N PRO A 447 -4.35 8.21 -19.34
CA PRO A 447 -3.37 7.62 -20.23
C PRO A 447 -1.98 7.78 -19.62
N LYS A 448 -1.15 6.73 -19.67
CA LYS A 448 0.26 6.83 -19.33
C LYS A 448 0.85 7.93 -20.23
N LEU A 449 1.35 9.03 -19.64
CA LEU A 449 2.25 9.92 -20.36
C LEU A 449 3.32 9.01 -20.94
N LYS A 450 3.40 8.90 -22.27
CA LYS A 450 4.54 8.28 -22.91
C LYS A 450 5.74 9.13 -22.51
N THR A 451 6.45 8.72 -21.47
CA THR A 451 7.80 9.20 -21.22
C THR A 451 8.58 8.75 -22.43
N THR A 452 8.89 9.69 -23.32
CA THR A 452 9.86 9.47 -24.38
C THR A 452 11.12 8.98 -23.69
N LEU A 453 11.52 7.74 -24.02
CA LEU A 453 12.76 7.12 -23.55
C LEU A 453 13.97 7.99 -23.86
#